data_AF-A0A3D0DMS4-F1
#
_entry.id   AF-A0A3D0DMS4-F1
#
_cell.length_a   1.000
_cell.length_b   1.000
_cell.length_c   1.000
_cell.angle_alpha   90.00
_cell.angle_beta   90.00
_cell.angle_gamma   90.00
#
_symmetry.space_group_name_H-M   'P 1'
#
loop_
_entity.id
_entity.type
_entity.pdbx_description
1 polymer ?
#
loop_
_entity_poly.entity_id
_entity_poly.type
_entity_poly.pdbx_seq_one_letter_code
_entity_poly.pdbx_strand_id
1 'polypeptide(L)'
;LEVEVKVISTGKKYRQIIKGQYTEMTDEEIEARFKELAYLKIHPRDQEENKLILLRVERLYEEALGMDRDVLENEARKFELALNSQDKRIIEKERNRLKQFLDKWEDEL
;
A
#
# COMPACT_ATOMS: atom_id res chain seq x y z
N LEU A 1 -23.36 0.21 10.45
CA LEU A 1 -22.73 1.54 10.29
C LEU A 1 -21.51 1.55 11.17
N GLU A 2 -20.31 1.60 10.60
CA GLU A 2 -19.08 1.58 11.37
C GLU A 2 -18.15 2.67 10.84
N VAL A 3 -17.69 3.52 11.75
CA VAL A 3 -16.76 4.62 11.51
C VAL A 3 -15.48 4.27 12.27
N GLU A 4 -14.36 4.15 11.57
CA GLU A 4 -13.05 3.93 12.18
C GLU A 4 -12.20 5.20 12.01
N VAL A 5 -12.00 5.94 13.10
CA VAL A 5 -11.03 7.05 13.17
C VAL A 5 -9.76 6.53 13.83
N LYS A 6 -8.62 6.72 13.16
CA LYS A 6 -7.29 6.36 13.68
C LYS A 6 -6.50 7.63 13.99
N VAL A 7 -6.31 7.93 15.27
CA VAL A 7 -5.48 9.06 15.74
C VAL A 7 -4.00 8.66 15.73
N ILE A 8 -3.16 9.56 15.22
CA ILE A 8 -1.86 9.29 14.60
C ILE A 8 -0.70 9.04 15.62
N SER A 9 -0.94 8.98 16.94
CA SER A 9 0.19 9.04 17.90
C SER A 9 0.36 7.92 18.96
N THR A 10 -0.62 7.06 19.29
CA THR A 10 -0.51 6.24 20.54
C THR A 10 -0.72 4.71 20.45
N GLY A 11 -0.98 4.13 19.28
CA GLY A 11 -0.72 2.70 19.06
C GLY A 11 -1.55 1.64 19.82
N LYS A 12 -2.73 1.91 20.40
CA LYS A 12 -3.62 0.86 20.95
C LYS A 12 -4.96 0.76 20.19
N LYS A 13 -5.40 -0.47 19.88
CA LYS A 13 -6.71 -0.77 19.27
C LYS A 13 -7.56 -1.67 20.18
N TYR A 14 -8.79 -1.25 20.48
CA TYR A 14 -9.86 -2.09 21.04
C TYR A 14 -10.90 -2.33 19.94
N ARG A 15 -11.45 -3.55 19.83
CA ARG A 15 -12.60 -3.82 18.96
C ARG A 15 -13.55 -4.85 19.58
N GLN A 16 -14.80 -4.43 19.77
CA GLN A 16 -15.90 -5.24 20.31
C GLN A 16 -16.74 -5.75 19.13
N ILE A 17 -17.09 -7.05 19.13
CA ILE A 17 -17.80 -7.72 18.03
C ILE A 17 -19.30 -7.76 18.36
N ILE A 18 -20.14 -7.20 17.49
CA ILE A 18 -21.61 -7.38 17.55
C ILE A 18 -21.98 -8.43 16.51
N LYS A 19 -22.45 -9.60 16.97
CA LYS A 19 -22.90 -10.72 16.12
C LYS A 19 -24.35 -10.50 15.68
N GLY A 20 -24.58 -10.32 14.38
CA GLY A 20 -25.91 -10.46 13.75
C GLY A 20 -26.11 -11.91 13.31
N GLN A 21 -27.27 -12.49 13.65
CA GLN A 21 -27.67 -13.87 13.33
C GLN A 21 -27.63 -14.13 11.81
N TYR A 22 -27.38 -15.39 11.43
CA TYR A 22 -27.33 -15.99 10.08
C TYR A 22 -25.96 -16.05 9.39
N THR A 23 -25.07 -16.90 9.89
CA THR A 23 -24.21 -17.73 9.01
C THR A 23 -23.69 -18.92 9.83
N GLU A 24 -24.11 -20.13 9.47
CA GLU A 24 -23.53 -21.38 9.98
C GLU A 24 -22.15 -21.56 9.35
N MET A 25 -21.14 -20.90 9.89
CA MET A 25 -19.74 -21.22 9.64
C MET A 25 -19.10 -21.52 11.00
N THR A 26 -18.41 -22.64 11.11
CA THR A 26 -17.70 -22.99 12.34
C THR A 26 -16.56 -21.99 12.57
N ASP A 27 -16.23 -21.73 13.83
CA ASP A 27 -15.20 -20.75 14.21
C ASP A 27 -13.84 -21.03 13.53
N GLU A 28 -13.56 -22.30 13.22
CA GLU A 28 -12.34 -22.77 12.54
C GLU A 28 -12.30 -22.43 11.03
N GLU A 29 -13.42 -22.53 10.33
CA GLU A 29 -13.54 -22.14 8.91
C GLU A 29 -13.49 -20.62 8.75
N ILE A 30 -14.06 -19.90 9.73
CA ILE A 30 -13.96 -18.45 9.82
C ILE A 30 -12.49 -18.04 10.03
N GLU A 31 -11.75 -18.71 10.92
CA GLU A 31 -10.36 -18.35 11.23
C GLU A 31 -9.38 -18.65 10.07
N ALA A 32 -9.58 -19.76 9.34
CA ALA A 32 -8.82 -20.06 8.13
C ALA A 32 -9.05 -19.02 7.02
N ARG A 33 -10.32 -18.63 6.78
CA ARG A 33 -10.66 -17.55 5.85
C ARG A 33 -10.14 -16.19 6.32
N PHE A 34 -10.13 -15.93 7.62
CA PHE A 34 -9.57 -14.70 8.18
C PHE A 34 -8.05 -14.59 8.05
N LYS A 35 -7.32 -15.72 8.08
CA LYS A 35 -5.87 -15.74 7.79
C LYS A 35 -5.58 -15.49 6.31
N GLU A 36 -6.36 -16.06 5.39
CA GLU A 36 -6.28 -15.70 3.96
C GLU A 36 -6.60 -14.22 3.72
N LEU A 37 -7.60 -13.69 4.42
CA LEU A 37 -8.01 -12.29 4.35
C LEU A 37 -7.11 -11.34 5.17
N ALA A 38 -6.12 -11.85 5.92
CA ALA A 38 -5.25 -11.01 6.73
C ALA A 38 -4.33 -10.13 5.86
N TYR A 39 -3.93 -10.59 4.67
CA TYR A 39 -3.24 -9.73 3.70
C TYR A 39 -4.18 -8.60 3.21
N LEU A 40 -5.49 -8.88 3.13
CA LEU A 40 -6.53 -7.95 2.69
C LEU A 40 -6.77 -6.80 3.69
N LYS A 41 -6.19 -6.89 4.90
CA LYS A 41 -6.26 -5.83 5.93
C LYS A 41 -5.15 -4.80 5.81
N ILE A 42 -4.10 -5.09 5.04
CA ILE A 42 -2.97 -4.18 4.84
C ILE A 42 -3.23 -3.46 3.53
N HIS A 43 -3.49 -2.15 3.61
CA HIS A 43 -3.64 -1.32 2.43
C HIS A 43 -2.41 -1.52 1.51
N PRO A 44 -2.54 -1.53 0.17
CA PRO A 44 -1.38 -1.67 -0.71
C PRO A 44 -0.23 -0.72 -0.39
N ARG A 45 -0.53 0.54 -0.03
CA ARG A 45 0.46 1.53 0.45
C ARG A 45 1.18 1.10 1.73
N ASP A 46 0.55 0.27 2.54
CA ASP A 46 1.10 -0.23 3.79
C ASP A 46 1.98 -1.47 3.63
N GLN A 47 1.99 -2.09 2.45
CA GLN A 47 2.86 -3.23 2.15
C GLN A 47 4.31 -2.77 1.98
N GLU A 48 5.23 -3.51 2.61
CA GLU A 48 6.65 -3.16 2.70
C GLU A 48 7.28 -2.90 1.32
N GLU A 49 6.98 -3.75 0.35
CA GLU A 49 7.49 -3.65 -1.03
C GLU A 49 7.08 -2.32 -1.70
N ASN A 50 5.88 -1.84 -1.42
CA ASN A 50 5.36 -0.61 -2.01
C ASN A 50 5.89 0.62 -1.26
N LYS A 51 6.00 0.54 0.08
CA LYS A 51 6.65 1.58 0.90
C LYS A 51 8.10 1.82 0.48
N LEU A 52 8.86 0.75 0.30
CA LEU A 52 10.27 0.85 -0.10
C LEU A 52 10.42 1.66 -1.39
N ILE A 53 9.56 1.39 -2.39
CA ILE A 53 9.61 2.10 -3.66
C ILE A 53 9.16 3.57 -3.50
N LEU A 54 8.11 3.84 -2.73
CA LEU A 54 7.69 5.22 -2.45
C LEU A 54 8.80 6.03 -1.76
N LEU A 55 9.46 5.46 -0.75
CA LEU A 55 10.58 6.11 -0.05
C LEU A 55 11.77 6.38 -0.97
N ARG A 56 12.07 5.48 -1.92
CA ARG A 56 13.10 5.72 -2.93
C ARG A 56 12.76 6.91 -3.82
N VAL A 57 11.51 7.02 -4.26
CA VAL A 57 11.05 8.17 -5.06
C VAL A 57 11.15 9.47 -4.25
N GLU A 58 10.73 9.46 -2.99
CA GLU A 58 10.82 10.63 -2.10
C GLU A 58 12.27 11.10 -1.93
N ARG A 59 13.21 10.19 -1.67
CA ARG A 59 14.64 10.52 -1.59
C ARG A 59 15.15 11.15 -2.88
N LEU A 60 14.91 10.51 -4.02
CA LEU A 60 15.37 11.03 -5.32
C LEU A 60 14.72 12.37 -5.67
N TYR A 61 13.47 12.59 -5.27
CA TYR A 61 12.77 13.85 -5.47
C TYR A 61 13.40 14.99 -4.64
N GLU A 62 13.83 14.71 -3.41
CA GLU A 62 14.56 15.67 -2.57
C GLU A 62 15.92 16.04 -3.18
N GLU A 63 16.62 15.07 -3.76
CA GLU A 63 17.91 15.25 -4.44
C GLU A 63 17.79 15.92 -5.81
N ALA A 64 16.65 15.74 -6.51
CA ALA A 64 16.40 16.28 -7.83
C ALA A 64 16.19 17.80 -7.84
N LEU A 65 16.59 18.43 -8.95
CA LEU A 65 16.46 19.87 -9.20
C LEU A 65 15.74 20.13 -10.52
N GLY A 66 14.98 21.23 -10.58
CA GLY A 66 14.33 21.67 -11.82
C GLY A 66 13.37 20.64 -12.40
N MET A 67 13.49 20.36 -13.70
CA MET A 67 12.56 19.50 -14.46
C MET A 67 12.55 18.03 -14.01
N ASP A 68 13.60 17.58 -13.33
CA ASP A 68 13.72 16.21 -12.83
C ASP A 68 12.66 15.89 -11.76
N ARG A 69 12.25 16.91 -11.00
CA ARG A 69 11.15 16.79 -10.02
C ARG A 69 9.82 16.46 -10.69
N ASP A 70 9.53 17.09 -11.82
CA ASP A 70 8.28 16.86 -12.55
C ASP A 70 8.22 15.42 -13.07
N VAL A 71 9.36 14.86 -13.49
CA VAL A 71 9.46 13.47 -13.95
C VAL A 71 9.21 12.51 -12.80
N LEU A 72 9.89 12.70 -11.66
CA LEU A 72 9.73 11.86 -10.47
C LEU A 72 8.31 11.95 -9.89
N GLU A 73 7.72 13.15 -9.85
CA GLU A 73 6.34 13.34 -9.39
C GLU A 73 5.33 12.62 -10.30
N ASN A 74 5.55 12.66 -11.63
CA ASN A 74 4.70 11.95 -12.57
C ASN A 74 4.80 10.42 -12.41
N GLU A 75 6.01 9.90 -12.20
CA GLU A 75 6.21 8.48 -11.95
C GLU A 75 5.62 8.02 -10.60
N ALA A 76 5.77 8.85 -9.55
CA ALA A 76 5.11 8.63 -8.27
C ALA A 76 3.59 8.55 -8.44
N ARG A 77 2.99 9.51 -9.16
CA ARG A 77 1.54 9.61 -9.38
C ARG A 77 0.98 8.39 -10.09
N LYS A 78 1.70 7.83 -11.07
CA LYS A 78 1.30 6.59 -11.75
C LYS A 78 1.24 5.41 -10.78
N PHE A 79 2.24 5.29 -9.91
CA PHE A 79 2.25 4.23 -8.91
C PHE A 79 1.16 4.44 -7.83
N GLU A 80 0.89 5.68 -7.43
CA GLU A 80 -0.23 6.02 -6.56
C GLU A 80 -1.58 5.58 -7.14
N LEU A 81 -1.82 5.83 -8.43
CA LEU A 81 -3.02 5.36 -9.12
C LEU A 81 -3.12 3.83 -9.11
N ALA A 82 -2.00 3.13 -9.29
CA ALA A 82 -1.95 1.67 -9.18
C ALA A 82 -2.31 1.18 -7.78
N LEU A 83 -1.76 1.81 -6.73
CA LEU A 83 -2.07 1.48 -5.33
C LEU A 83 -3.54 1.73 -4.99
N ASN A 84 -4.12 2.80 -5.51
CA ASN A 84 -5.54 3.14 -5.33
C ASN A 84 -6.48 2.14 -6.02
N SER A 85 -6.03 1.45 -7.07
CA SER A 85 -6.82 0.39 -7.72
C SER A 85 -7.02 -0.85 -6.84
N GLN A 86 -6.14 -1.06 -5.84
CA GLN A 86 -6.06 -2.27 -5.02
C GLN A 86 -5.91 -3.60 -5.80
N ASP A 87 -5.72 -3.53 -7.12
CA ASP A 87 -5.46 -4.70 -7.96
C ASP A 87 -3.99 -5.09 -7.86
N LYS A 88 -3.73 -6.23 -7.22
CA LYS A 88 -2.38 -6.79 -7.04
C LYS A 88 -1.57 -6.85 -8.32
N ARG A 89 -2.19 -7.24 -9.44
CA ARG A 89 -1.48 -7.42 -10.72
C ARG A 89 -1.04 -6.08 -11.29
N ILE A 90 -1.92 -5.08 -11.18
CA ILE A 90 -1.60 -3.71 -11.59
C ILE A 90 -0.51 -3.13 -10.70
N ILE A 91 -0.64 -3.29 -9.38
CA ILE A 91 0.35 -2.82 -8.40
C ILE A 91 1.72 -3.44 -8.65
N GLU A 92 1.79 -4.76 -8.81
CA GLU A 92 3.05 -5.48 -9.03
C GLU A 92 3.73 -5.05 -10.34
N LYS A 93 2.94 -4.94 -11.42
CA LYS A 93 3.45 -4.47 -12.72
C LYS A 93 4.03 -3.06 -12.62
N GLU A 94 3.28 -2.15 -12.01
CA GLU A 94 3.65 -0.74 -11.90
C GLU A 94 4.81 -0.54 -10.94
N ARG A 95 4.87 -1.30 -9.85
CA ARG A 95 6.02 -1.34 -8.94
C ARG A 95 7.29 -1.77 -9.66
N ASN A 96 7.23 -2.85 -10.44
CA ASN A 96 8.39 -3.35 -11.19
C ASN A 96 8.85 -2.34 -12.24
N ARG A 97 7.91 -1.68 -12.95
CA ARG A 97 8.24 -0.60 -13.88
C ARG A 97 8.93 0.56 -13.17
N LEU A 98 8.35 1.04 -12.07
CA LEU A 98 8.89 2.16 -11.30
C LEU A 98 10.26 1.80 -10.73
N LYS A 99 10.45 0.60 -10.19
CA LYS A 99 11.75 0.12 -9.74
C LYS A 99 12.79 0.21 -10.86
N GLN A 100 12.51 -0.31 -12.06
CA GLN A 100 13.44 -0.23 -13.19
C GLN A 100 13.74 1.22 -13.63
N PHE A 101 12.75 2.10 -13.53
CA PHE A 101 12.95 3.52 -13.80
C PHE A 101 13.91 4.15 -12.78
N LEU A 102 13.69 3.92 -11.49
CA LEU A 102 14.55 4.45 -10.42
C LEU A 102 15.95 3.86 -10.46
N ASP A 103 16.09 2.56 -10.76
CA ASP A 103 17.39 1.91 -10.90
C ASP A 103 18.21 2.58 -12.03
N LYS A 104 17.59 2.85 -13.19
CA LYS A 104 18.26 3.58 -14.28
C LYS A 104 18.57 5.03 -13.95
N TRP A 105 17.66 5.69 -13.24
CA TRP A 105 17.85 7.08 -12.82
C TRP A 105 19.07 7.21 -11.89
N GLU A 106 19.20 6.29 -10.94
CA GLU A 106 20.34 6.23 -10.01
C GLU A 106 21.66 5.90 -10.71
N ASP A 107 21.63 5.11 -11.79
CA ASP A 107 22.81 4.81 -12.61
C ASP A 107 23.26 6.01 -13.48
N GLU A 108 22.37 6.97 -13.75
CA GLU A 108 22.64 8.16 -14.60
C GLU A 108 23.06 9.42 -13.80
N LEU A 109 22.95 9.38 -12.47
CA LEU A 109 23.39 10.43 -11.53
C LEU A 109 24.92 10.37 -11.27
#